data_AF-A0A3M0WTL8-F1
#
_entry.id   AF-A0A3M0WTL8-F1
#
_cell.length_a   1.000
_cell.length_b   1.000
_cell.length_c   1.000
_cell.angle_alpha   90.00
_cell.angle_beta   90.00
_cell.angle_gamma   90.00
#
_symmetry.space_group_name_H-M   'P 1'
#
loop_
_entity.id
_entity.type
_entity.pdbx_description
1 polymer ?
#
loop_
_entity_poly.entity_id
_entity_poly.type
_entity_poly.pdbx_seq_one_letter_code
_entity_poly.pdbx_strand_id
1 'polypeptide(L)'
;MFDQFISEYLAVLSLEKNLSQNTINSYRNDIKNFLSFCIDNGVEDLDNITQKNISDYLEGQRKAGFESSTTARYVSSLKGFFSYLHQSGYIQKDPTEDMLSVKLSRKLPTVLSVEEIDMILDIPDVKDKIGLRDRAILELMYSCGLRV
;
A
#
# COMPACT_ATOMS: atom_id res chain seq x y z
N MET A 1 2.29 -22.33 5.08
CA MET A 1 2.62 -22.93 3.77
C MET A 1 2.99 -21.86 2.73
N PHE A 2 2.28 -20.72 2.68
CA PHE A 2 2.55 -19.68 1.67
C PHE A 2 3.73 -18.74 1.93
N ASP A 3 4.30 -18.72 3.15
CA ASP A 3 5.37 -17.79 3.52
C ASP A 3 6.63 -17.89 2.65
N GLN A 4 6.91 -19.08 2.11
CA GLN A 4 8.02 -19.29 1.18
C GLN A 4 7.83 -18.45 -0.08
N PHE A 5 6.69 -18.60 -0.75
CA PHE A 5 6.36 -17.86 -1.98
C PHE A 5 6.39 -16.34 -1.77
N ILE A 6 5.89 -15.88 -0.64
CA ILE A 6 5.93 -14.46 -0.28
C ILE A 6 7.39 -14.02 -0.15
N SER A 7 8.23 -14.78 0.55
CA SER A 7 9.63 -14.42 0.78
C SER A 7 10.43 -14.37 -0.52
N GLU A 8 10.23 -15.33 -1.41
CA GLU A 8 10.86 -15.36 -2.74
C GLU A 8 10.43 -14.16 -3.58
N TYR A 9 9.12 -13.87 -3.67
CA TYR A 9 8.62 -12.70 -4.39
C TYR A 9 9.17 -11.38 -3.85
N LEU A 10 9.23 -11.23 -2.52
CA LEU A 10 9.77 -10.01 -1.90
C LEU A 10 11.28 -9.87 -2.12
N ALA A 11 12.03 -10.97 -2.21
CA ALA A 11 13.44 -10.95 -2.57
C ALA A 11 13.64 -10.44 -4.01
N VAL A 12 12.80 -10.90 -4.95
CA VAL A 12 12.78 -10.41 -6.34
C VAL A 12 12.46 -8.91 -6.39
N LEU A 13 11.46 -8.45 -5.65
CA LEU A 13 11.14 -7.01 -5.58
C LEU A 13 12.28 -6.15 -5.02
N SER A 14 13.02 -6.69 -4.05
CA SER A 14 14.17 -6.01 -3.45
C SER A 14 15.33 -5.92 -4.44
N LEU A 15 15.66 -7.02 -5.11
CA LEU A 15 16.83 -7.14 -5.98
C LEU A 15 16.62 -6.45 -7.35
N GLU A 16 15.45 -6.66 -7.97
CA GLU A 16 15.23 -6.24 -9.37
C GLU A 16 14.59 -4.85 -9.47
N LYS A 17 13.74 -4.48 -8.51
CA LYS A 17 12.93 -3.25 -8.61
C LYS A 17 13.37 -2.13 -7.67
N ASN A 18 14.40 -2.34 -6.84
CA ASN A 18 14.91 -1.36 -5.88
C ASN A 18 13.80 -0.65 -5.08
N LEU A 19 12.73 -1.39 -4.73
CA LEU A 19 11.62 -0.82 -3.99
C LEU A 19 12.05 -0.46 -2.58
N SER A 20 11.50 0.63 -2.04
CA SER A 20 11.76 1.02 -0.66
C SER A 20 11.35 -0.09 0.32
N GLN A 21 12.06 -0.23 1.43
CA GLN A 21 11.74 -1.23 2.46
C GLN A 21 10.30 -1.09 2.97
N ASN A 22 9.78 0.15 3.02
CA ASN A 22 8.40 0.42 3.40
C ASN A 22 7.41 -0.18 2.39
N THR A 23 7.66 -0.04 1.09
CA THR A 23 6.83 -0.64 0.04
C THR A 23 6.86 -2.17 0.11
N ILE A 24 8.03 -2.77 0.36
CA ILE A 24 8.19 -4.22 0.52
C ILE A 24 7.38 -4.72 1.72
N ASN A 25 7.48 -4.04 2.85
CA ASN A 25 6.74 -4.40 4.07
C ASN A 25 5.22 -4.24 3.87
N SER A 26 4.80 -3.17 3.21
CA SER A 26 3.43 -2.94 2.78
C SER A 26 2.90 -4.09 1.93
N TYR A 27 3.64 -4.53 0.91
CA TYR A 27 3.23 -5.62 0.03
C TYR A 27 3.18 -6.96 0.78
N ARG A 28 4.16 -7.22 1.65
CA ARG A 28 4.17 -8.41 2.52
C ARG A 28 2.88 -8.51 3.32
N ASN A 29 2.50 -7.43 3.99
CA ASN A 29 1.32 -7.40 4.84
C ASN A 29 0.04 -7.58 4.01
N ASP A 30 -0.05 -6.92 2.86
CA ASP A 30 -1.23 -7.03 1.99
C ASP A 30 -1.43 -8.48 1.50
N ILE A 31 -0.35 -9.12 1.03
CA ILE A 31 -0.40 -10.50 0.53
C ILE A 31 -0.72 -11.48 1.67
N LYS A 32 -0.08 -11.32 2.84
CA LYS A 32 -0.38 -12.15 4.02
C LYS A 32 -1.84 -12.05 4.43
N ASN A 33 -2.36 -10.83 4.55
CA ASN A 33 -3.74 -10.62 4.97
C ASN A 33 -4.75 -11.22 3.99
N PHE A 34 -4.46 -11.15 2.68
CA PHE A 34 -5.30 -11.80 1.67
C PHE A 34 -5.24 -13.32 1.75
N LEU A 35 -4.06 -13.91 1.90
CA LEU A 35 -3.91 -15.37 2.01
C LEU A 35 -4.54 -15.92 3.28
N SER A 36 -4.44 -15.21 4.40
CA SER A 36 -5.17 -15.55 5.63
C SER A 36 -6.68 -15.56 5.39
N PHE A 37 -7.22 -14.53 4.71
CA PHE A 37 -8.63 -14.52 4.31
C PHE A 37 -9.01 -15.72 3.43
N CYS A 38 -8.17 -16.13 2.48
CA CYS A 38 -8.41 -17.32 1.66
C CYS A 38 -8.50 -18.59 2.52
N ILE A 39 -7.56 -18.79 3.44
CA ILE A 39 -7.55 -19.94 4.36
C ILE A 39 -8.82 -19.95 5.21
N ASP A 40 -9.22 -18.81 5.77
CA ASP A 40 -10.43 -18.68 6.59
C ASP A 40 -11.71 -19.01 5.80
N ASN A 41 -11.67 -18.88 4.47
CA ASN A 41 -12.75 -19.24 3.55
C ASN A 41 -12.57 -20.63 2.91
N GLY A 42 -11.65 -21.45 3.41
CA GLY A 42 -11.42 -22.83 2.97
C GLY A 42 -10.62 -22.99 1.67
N VAL A 43 -9.91 -21.95 1.23
CA VAL A 43 -9.01 -22.00 0.07
C VAL A 43 -7.57 -22.12 0.55
N GLU A 44 -7.06 -23.35 0.56
CA GLU A 44 -5.71 -23.69 1.04
C GLU A 44 -4.66 -23.85 -0.08
N ASP A 45 -5.10 -23.88 -1.34
CA ASP A 45 -4.23 -24.04 -2.51
C ASP A 45 -4.22 -22.76 -3.35
N LEU A 46 -3.04 -22.33 -3.79
CA LEU A 46 -2.85 -21.15 -4.62
C LEU A 46 -3.50 -21.30 -5.99
N ASP A 47 -3.50 -22.52 -6.56
CA ASP A 47 -4.15 -22.80 -7.85
C ASP A 47 -5.68 -22.72 -7.78
N ASN A 48 -6.25 -22.87 -6.58
CA ASN A 48 -7.69 -22.76 -6.35
C ASN A 48 -8.14 -21.32 -6.06
N ILE A 49 -7.22 -20.37 -5.93
CA ILE A 49 -7.58 -18.97 -5.75
C ILE A 49 -8.18 -18.43 -7.04
N THR A 50 -9.41 -17.92 -6.95
CA THR A 50 -10.13 -17.37 -8.09
C THR A 50 -10.22 -15.85 -8.01
N GLN A 51 -10.51 -15.21 -9.14
CA GLN A 51 -10.83 -13.77 -9.20
C GLN A 51 -11.97 -13.37 -8.25
N LYS A 52 -12.91 -14.29 -7.99
CA LYS A 52 -14.00 -14.07 -7.04
C LYS A 52 -13.48 -13.90 -5.62
N ASN A 53 -12.55 -14.74 -5.17
CA ASN A 53 -11.94 -14.61 -3.83
C ASN A 53 -11.27 -13.24 -3.64
N ILE A 54 -10.57 -12.75 -4.67
CA ILE A 54 -9.95 -11.42 -4.64
C ILE A 54 -11.02 -10.32 -4.58
N SER A 55 -12.07 -10.44 -5.39
CA SER A 55 -13.16 -9.47 -5.42
C SER A 55 -13.90 -9.39 -4.08
N ASP A 56 -14.21 -10.55 -3.48
CA ASP A 56 -14.87 -10.68 -2.18
C ASP A 56 -13.99 -10.06 -1.06
N TYR A 57 -12.68 -10.30 -1.10
CA TYR A 57 -11.73 -9.69 -0.18
C TYR A 57 -11.71 -8.16 -0.30
N LEU A 58 -11.58 -7.63 -1.53
CA LEU A 58 -11.56 -6.19 -1.77
C LEU A 58 -12.88 -5.51 -1.39
N GLU A 59 -14.01 -6.20 -1.55
CA GLU A 59 -15.30 -5.73 -1.08
C GLU A 59 -15.36 -5.68 0.46
N GLY A 60 -14.86 -6.72 1.14
CA GLY A 60 -14.69 -6.72 2.59
C GLY A 60 -13.86 -5.55 3.08
N GLN A 61 -12.74 -5.25 2.41
CA GLN A 61 -11.90 -4.10 2.75
C GLN A 61 -12.60 -2.76 2.51
N ARG A 62 -13.36 -2.61 1.42
CA ARG A 62 -14.18 -1.41 1.20
C ARG A 62 -15.23 -1.23 2.30
N LYS A 63 -15.90 -2.31 2.72
CA LYS A 63 -16.89 -2.29 3.82
C LYS A 63 -16.27 -1.95 5.17
N ALA A 64 -15.02 -2.35 5.39
CA ALA A 64 -14.24 -1.98 6.57
C ALA A 64 -13.75 -0.51 6.57
N GLY A 65 -14.06 0.28 5.53
CA GLY A 65 -13.76 1.70 5.47
C GLY A 65 -12.36 2.04 4.95
N PHE A 66 -11.64 1.09 4.33
CA PHE A 66 -10.33 1.40 3.76
C PHE A 66 -10.44 2.36 2.56
N GLU A 67 -9.56 3.36 2.55
CA GLU A 67 -9.48 4.37 1.49
C GLU A 67 -9.13 3.77 0.12
N SER A 68 -9.53 4.46 -0.96
CA SER A 68 -9.27 3.98 -2.33
C SER A 68 -7.77 3.76 -2.57
N SER A 69 -6.91 4.64 -2.07
CA SER A 69 -5.44 4.48 -2.16
C SER A 69 -4.94 3.16 -1.56
N THR A 70 -5.53 2.70 -0.47
CA THR A 70 -5.19 1.41 0.16
C THR A 70 -5.65 0.26 -0.73
N THR A 71 -6.87 0.31 -1.27
CA THR A 71 -7.36 -0.69 -2.23
C THR A 71 -6.47 -0.76 -3.48
N ALA A 72 -5.94 0.37 -3.96
CA ALA A 72 -5.02 0.41 -5.10
C ALA A 72 -3.74 -0.38 -4.84
N ARG A 73 -3.18 -0.18 -3.65
CA ARG A 73 -1.97 -0.83 -3.20
C ARG A 73 -2.18 -2.34 -3.07
N TYR A 74 -3.30 -2.76 -2.48
CA TYR A 74 -3.71 -4.17 -2.41
C TYR A 74 -3.81 -4.83 -3.79
N VAL A 75 -4.48 -4.18 -4.74
CA VAL A 75 -4.59 -4.72 -6.11
C VAL A 75 -3.20 -4.83 -6.75
N SER A 76 -2.35 -3.82 -6.56
CA SER A 76 -1.00 -3.80 -7.14
C SER A 76 -0.09 -4.88 -6.53
N SER A 77 -0.17 -5.11 -5.22
CA SER A 77 0.61 -6.14 -4.53
C SER A 77 0.17 -7.54 -4.95
N LEU A 78 -1.14 -7.79 -5.02
CA LEU A 78 -1.69 -9.09 -5.44
C LEU A 78 -1.38 -9.39 -6.91
N LYS A 79 -1.57 -8.41 -7.81
CA LYS A 79 -1.26 -8.58 -9.22
C LYS A 79 0.22 -8.92 -9.45
N GLY A 80 1.12 -8.21 -8.77
CA GLY A 80 2.55 -8.51 -8.88
C GLY A 80 2.91 -9.88 -8.32
N PHE A 81 2.28 -10.29 -7.20
CA PHE A 81 2.51 -11.59 -6.58
C PHE A 81 2.02 -12.76 -7.45
N PHE A 82 0.77 -12.73 -7.91
CA PHE A 82 0.23 -13.81 -8.75
C PHE A 82 0.88 -13.88 -10.12
N SER A 83 1.24 -12.73 -10.71
CA SER A 83 2.03 -12.72 -11.94
C SER A 83 3.41 -13.36 -11.74
N TYR A 84 4.07 -13.13 -10.59
CA TYR A 84 5.33 -13.80 -10.25
C TYR A 84 5.16 -15.31 -10.10
N LEU A 85 4.12 -15.75 -9.38
CA LEU A 85 3.84 -17.17 -9.19
C LEU A 85 3.59 -17.89 -10.51
N HIS A 86 2.81 -17.28 -11.40
CA HIS A 86 2.50 -17.83 -12.71
C HIS A 86 3.77 -17.91 -13.59
N GLN A 87 4.56 -16.84 -13.64
CA GLN A 87 5.83 -16.82 -14.39
C GLN A 87 6.87 -17.82 -13.86
N SER A 88 6.83 -18.11 -12.56
CA SER A 88 7.72 -19.08 -11.91
C SER A 88 7.19 -20.52 -11.97
N GLY A 89 6.01 -20.75 -12.55
CA GLY A 89 5.40 -22.06 -12.69
C GLY A 89 4.81 -22.64 -11.39
N TYR A 90 4.60 -21.83 -10.35
CA TYR A 90 3.98 -22.26 -9.09
C TYR A 90 2.47 -22.38 -9.17
N ILE A 91 1.84 -21.67 -10.11
CA ILE A 91 0.41 -21.75 -10.40
C ILE A 91 0.21 -21.87 -11.91
N GLN A 92 -0.88 -22.52 -12.31
CA GLN A 92 -1.22 -22.75 -13.72
C GLN A 92 -1.92 -21.55 -14.37
N LYS A 93 -2.60 -20.72 -13.57
CA LYS A 93 -3.34 -19.56 -14.07
C LYS A 93 -3.21 -18.39 -13.10
N ASP A 94 -2.99 -17.19 -13.63
CA ASP A 94 -3.01 -15.96 -12.85
C ASP A 94 -4.47 -15.50 -12.60
N PRO A 95 -4.98 -15.52 -11.35
CA PRO A 95 -6.36 -15.07 -11.04
C PRO A 95 -6.54 -13.55 -11.16
N THR A 96 -5.46 -12.79 -11.38
CA THR A 96 -5.45 -11.33 -11.50
C THR A 96 -5.38 -10.83 -12.95
N GLU A 97 -5.21 -11.72 -13.92
CA GLU A 97 -5.05 -11.37 -15.34
C GLU A 97 -6.27 -10.60 -15.87
N ASP A 98 -7.46 -11.08 -15.55
CA ASP A 98 -8.76 -10.48 -15.92
C ASP A 98 -9.23 -9.37 -14.97
N MET A 99 -8.45 -9.05 -13.92
CA MET A 99 -8.73 -7.89 -13.05
C MET A 99 -8.30 -6.61 -13.78
N LEU A 100 -9.12 -6.19 -14.74
CA LEU A 100 -9.02 -4.87 -15.35
C LEU A 100 -9.06 -3.81 -14.25
N SER A 101 -7.99 -3.01 -14.22
CA SER A 101 -7.79 -1.79 -13.43
C SER A 101 -9.10 -1.26 -12.85
N VAL A 102 -9.36 -1.56 -11.57
CA VAL A 102 -10.34 -0.81 -10.79
C VAL A 102 -9.90 0.65 -10.94
N LYS A 103 -10.69 1.46 -11.68
CA LYS A 103 -10.47 2.90 -11.75
C LYS A 103 -10.62 3.43 -10.34
N LEU A 104 -9.49 3.48 -9.65
CA LEU A 104 -9.41 4.05 -8.33
C LEU A 104 -9.69 5.51 -8.49
N SER A 105 -10.84 5.94 -7.98
CA SER A 105 -11.12 7.37 -7.84
C SER A 105 -9.97 7.95 -7.01
N ARG A 106 -9.12 8.72 -7.67
CA ARG A 106 -8.10 9.52 -6.99
C ARG A 106 -8.87 10.61 -6.26
N LYS A 107 -9.00 10.48 -4.93
CA LYS A 107 -9.27 11.66 -4.11
C LYS A 107 -8.11 12.61 -4.36
N LEU A 108 -8.42 13.82 -4.83
CA LEU A 108 -7.43 14.88 -4.87
C LEU A 108 -6.99 15.13 -3.42
N PRO A 109 -5.67 15.22 -3.13
CA PRO A 109 -5.22 15.55 -1.80
C PRO A 109 -5.83 16.90 -1.39
N THR A 110 -6.37 16.97 -0.18
CA THR A 110 -6.79 18.23 0.41
C THR A 110 -5.55 19.10 0.59
N VAL A 111 -5.55 20.29 0.01
CA VAL A 111 -4.49 21.29 0.19
C VAL A 111 -4.89 22.23 1.30
N LEU A 112 -3.94 22.62 2.14
CA LEU A 112 -4.15 23.64 3.16
C LEU A 112 -4.27 25.02 2.49
N SER A 113 -5.14 25.88 3.01
CA SER A 113 -5.19 27.29 2.62
C SER A 113 -3.98 28.05 3.19
N VAL A 114 -3.73 29.26 2.69
CA VAL A 114 -2.64 30.11 3.21
C VAL A 114 -2.87 30.41 4.68
N GLU A 115 -4.12 30.69 5.06
CA GLU A 115 -4.51 30.98 6.44
C GLU A 115 -4.30 29.76 7.36
N GLU A 116 -4.58 28.54 6.88
CA GLU A 116 -4.30 27.32 7.64
C GLU A 116 -2.81 27.09 7.85
N ILE A 117 -1.98 27.45 6.85
CA ILE A 117 -0.53 27.36 6.97
C ILE A 117 -0.01 28.41 7.96
N ASP A 118 -0.48 29.65 7.89
CA ASP A 118 -0.09 30.69 8.85
C ASP A 118 -0.42 30.27 10.29
N MET A 119 -1.62 29.69 10.51
CA MET A 119 -1.99 29.15 11.82
C MET A 119 -1.03 28.06 12.29
N ILE A 120 -0.58 27.16 11.40
CA ILE A 120 0.37 26.08 11.75
C ILE A 120 1.75 26.64 12.06
N LEU A 121 2.23 27.61 11.26
CA LEU A 121 3.52 28.26 11.47
C LEU A 121 3.55 29.00 12.81
N ASP A 122 2.42 29.52 13.29
CA ASP A 122 2.30 30.25 14.56
C ASP A 122 2.13 29.37 15.81
N ILE A 123 1.98 28.04 15.69
CA ILE A 123 1.87 27.12 16.84
C ILE A 123 3.12 27.12 17.75
N PRO A 124 4.37 27.08 17.23
CA PRO A 124 5.55 26.96 18.07
C PRO A 124 5.86 28.25 18.85
N ASP A 125 6.10 28.14 20.17
CA ASP A 125 6.54 29.28 20.97
C ASP A 125 7.99 29.65 20.67
N VAL A 126 8.18 30.73 19.91
CA VAL A 126 9.50 31.25 19.52
C VAL A 126 10.34 31.79 20.69
N LYS A 127 9.76 31.93 21.89
CA LYS A 127 10.51 32.30 23.10
C LYS A 127 11.29 31.14 23.69
N ASP A 128 10.89 29.90 23.37
CA ASP A 128 11.65 28.70 23.71
C ASP A 128 12.55 28.28 22.55
N LYS A 129 13.73 27.74 22.86
CA LYS A 129 14.69 27.28 21.85
C LYS A 129 14.14 26.12 21.03
N ILE A 130 13.30 25.27 21.62
CA ILE A 130 12.66 24.14 20.91
C ILE A 130 11.59 24.70 19.97
N GLY A 131 10.74 25.62 20.43
CA GLY A 131 9.73 26.24 19.58
C GLY A 131 10.33 27.05 18.42
N LEU A 132 11.43 27.76 18.63
CA LEU A 132 12.15 28.45 17.55
C LEU A 132 12.69 27.48 16.49
N ARG A 133 13.21 26.31 16.91
CA ARG A 133 13.66 25.26 15.98
C ARG A 133 12.47 24.69 15.19
N ASP A 134 11.38 24.38 15.87
CA ASP A 134 10.21 23.76 15.25
C ASP A 134 9.55 24.73 14.25
N ARG A 135 9.50 26.04 14.55
CA ARG A 135 9.13 27.12 13.61
C ARG A 135 9.98 27.08 12.35
N ALA A 136 11.31 27.05 12.50
CA ALA A 136 12.23 27.04 11.36
C ALA A 136 12.10 25.78 10.50
N ILE A 137 11.86 24.61 11.10
CA ILE A 137 11.61 23.36 10.38
C ILE A 137 10.32 23.47 9.56
N LEU A 138 9.22 23.96 10.16
CA LEU A 138 7.95 24.13 9.46
C LEU A 138 8.05 25.13 8.30
N GLU A 139 8.71 26.28 8.51
CA GLU A 139 8.93 27.29 7.45
C GLU A 139 9.78 26.75 6.31
N LEU A 140 10.84 25.98 6.62
CA LEU A 140 11.69 25.35 5.61
C LEU A 140 10.92 24.30 4.80
N MET A 141 10.13 23.46 5.48
CA MET A 141 9.28 22.47 4.83
C MET A 141 8.27 23.13 3.88
N TYR A 142 7.61 24.19 4.33
CA TYR A 142 6.66 24.95 3.52
C TYR A 142 7.34 25.65 2.33
N SER A 143 8.43 26.38 2.57
CA SER A 143 9.10 27.20 1.56
C SER A 143 9.81 26.39 0.47
N CYS A 144 10.33 25.20 0.83
CA CYS A 144 11.11 24.36 -0.08
C CYS A 144 10.35 23.11 -0.57
N GLY A 145 9.12 22.88 -0.10
CA GLY A 145 8.31 21.71 -0.49
C GLY A 145 8.95 20.37 -0.12
N LEU A 146 9.66 20.33 1.02
CA LEU A 146 10.36 19.13 1.46
C LEU A 146 9.36 18.07 1.94
N ARG A 147 9.67 16.80 1.65
CA ARG A 147 8.91 15.66 2.16
C ARG A 147 9.53 15.19 3.48
N VAL A 148 8.68 14.71 4.39
CA VAL A 148 9.07 14.06 5.66
C VAL A 148 8.87 12.57 5.55
#